data_AF-A0A838U914-F1
#
_entry.id   AF-A0A838U914-F1
#
_cell.length_a   1.000
_cell.length_b   1.000
_cell.length_c   1.000
_cell.angle_alpha   90.00
_cell.angle_beta   90.00
_cell.angle_gamma   90.00
#
_symmetry.space_group_name_H-M   'P 1'
#
loop_
_entity.id
_entity.type
_entity.pdbx_description
1 polymer ?
#
loop_
_entity_poly.entity_id
_entity_poly.type
_entity_poly.pdbx_seq_one_letter_code
_entity_poly.pdbx_strand_id
1 'polypeptide(L)'
;MNRVFFRKILASTALTAITLTSVAFLPAGVYAQEAVKQEEKKPSATPTGPSPLSEKDDPSKIGKRKINNGSDKLFGWLGGSREKEIALGRQLSLEVEKQSKLVEDPMVTEYVNRVGQNIVLHSDAKLPFTIKVIDSDEVNAFALPGGFFYVHRGLVLAADNEAELAGVMAHEIAHVTARHAMENQGKSTAINYGALIGIIFGGPIVSGVLQNGGGILAGLAGMKFSRNAEIEADRLGVQYLYAAGYDPQAMSTMFEKLASQNKKKPGALLKLFSTHPQSVERRDGSLALVARFPEREEYVMSTSEFERVKGHLSRLTNAKAGISVDFDEAGDPKPTLKRRQPESTDGADAEGTSSSDAPPKLKRRDEPTTSQPSPTPQS
;
A
#
# COMPACT_ATOMS: atom_id res chain seq x y z
N MET A 1 -29.20 -66.66 -17.70
CA MET A 1 -29.25 -66.88 -16.23
C MET A 1 -29.40 -65.52 -15.55
N ASN A 2 -30.63 -65.19 -15.16
CA ASN A 2 -31.12 -65.07 -13.76
C ASN A 2 -30.69 -63.76 -13.06
N ARG A 3 -31.62 -62.78 -12.97
CA ARG A 3 -32.47 -62.42 -11.79
C ARG A 3 -31.66 -61.54 -10.79
N VAL A 4 -32.07 -60.33 -10.39
CA VAL A 4 -33.14 -59.95 -9.42
C VAL A 4 -33.16 -58.39 -9.41
N PHE A 5 -34.23 -57.64 -9.73
CA PHE A 5 -35.50 -57.30 -9.06
C PHE A 5 -35.46 -56.55 -7.70
N PHE A 6 -35.96 -55.29 -7.76
CA PHE A 6 -36.89 -54.60 -6.83
C PHE A 6 -36.44 -53.75 -5.60
N ARG A 7 -36.73 -52.44 -5.74
CA ARG A 7 -37.45 -51.50 -4.84
C ARG A 7 -37.40 -51.70 -3.32
N LYS A 8 -37.01 -50.63 -2.61
CA LYS A 8 -37.64 -50.20 -1.33
C LYS A 8 -37.69 -48.67 -1.23
N ILE A 9 -38.89 -48.12 -1.41
CA ILE A 9 -39.32 -46.85 -0.80
C ILE A 9 -40.35 -47.29 0.24
N LEU A 10 -40.09 -47.01 1.51
CA LEU A 10 -41.03 -47.24 2.60
C LEU A 10 -41.14 -45.94 3.40
N ALA A 11 -42.33 -45.35 3.31
CA ALA A 11 -42.82 -44.31 4.18
C ALA A 11 -42.96 -44.85 5.61
N SER A 12 -42.65 -44.03 6.59
CA SER A 12 -43.20 -44.18 7.93
C SER A 12 -43.46 -42.80 8.52
N THR A 13 -44.75 -42.46 8.51
CA THR A 13 -45.41 -41.47 9.35
C THR A 13 -45.45 -41.99 10.78
N ALA A 14 -45.03 -41.16 11.75
CA ALA A 14 -45.37 -41.35 13.15
C ALA A 14 -45.81 -40.01 13.76
N LEU A 15 -46.96 -40.10 14.41
CA LEU A 15 -47.84 -39.04 14.88
C LEU A 15 -47.55 -38.73 16.37
N THR A 16 -48.02 -37.56 16.81
CA THR A 16 -48.45 -37.21 18.19
C THR A 16 -47.39 -37.07 19.30
N ALA A 17 -47.25 -35.86 19.86
CA ALA A 17 -48.03 -35.41 21.03
C ALA A 17 -47.74 -33.94 21.35
N ILE A 18 -48.80 -33.12 21.35
CA ILE A 18 -48.82 -31.74 21.84
C ILE A 18 -49.20 -31.80 23.32
N THR A 19 -48.34 -31.31 24.21
CA THR A 19 -48.71 -31.04 25.60
C THR A 19 -48.91 -29.54 25.80
N LEU A 20 -50.18 -29.14 25.87
CA LEU A 20 -50.61 -27.87 26.46
C LEU A 20 -50.33 -27.93 27.97
N THR A 21 -49.67 -26.90 28.51
CA THR A 21 -49.73 -26.58 29.94
C THR A 21 -50.10 -25.11 30.13
N SER A 22 -51.40 -24.94 30.39
CA SER A 22 -52.07 -24.02 31.32
C SER A 22 -51.36 -22.72 31.73
N VAL A 23 -51.95 -21.60 31.30
CA VAL A 23 -51.80 -20.28 31.93
C VAL A 23 -52.62 -20.27 33.22
N ALA A 24 -51.98 -20.02 34.36
CA ALA A 24 -52.66 -19.76 35.64
C ALA A 24 -52.51 -18.28 36.02
N PHE A 25 -53.65 -17.65 36.27
CA PHE A 25 -53.84 -16.28 36.73
C PHE A 25 -53.30 -16.07 38.16
N LEU A 26 -52.70 -14.92 38.40
CA LEU A 26 -52.23 -14.41 39.71
C LEU A 26 -53.41 -14.01 40.62
N PRO A 27 -53.25 -14.11 41.95
CA PRO A 27 -53.86 -13.18 42.88
C PRO A 27 -52.83 -12.24 43.51
N ALA A 28 -53.29 -11.02 43.78
CA ALA A 28 -52.51 -9.91 44.31
C ALA A 28 -52.27 -10.02 45.84
N GLY A 29 -51.05 -9.65 46.24
CA GLY A 29 -50.76 -8.85 47.43
C GLY A 29 -50.64 -9.57 48.77
N VAL A 30 -49.42 -9.57 49.36
CA VAL A 30 -49.14 -9.17 50.75
C VAL A 30 -47.69 -8.66 50.81
N TYR A 31 -47.52 -7.46 51.37
CA TYR A 31 -46.23 -6.83 51.70
C TYR A 31 -45.49 -7.61 52.79
N ALA A 32 -44.22 -7.96 52.58
CA ALA A 32 -43.29 -8.30 53.65
C ALA A 32 -41.92 -7.65 53.36
N GLN A 33 -41.46 -6.90 54.35
CA GLN A 33 -40.30 -6.02 54.36
C GLN A 33 -39.04 -6.85 54.66
N GLU A 34 -38.16 -7.05 53.67
CA GLU A 34 -36.83 -7.63 53.88
C GLU A 34 -35.78 -6.53 54.00
N ALA A 35 -35.11 -6.52 55.15
CA ALA A 35 -34.07 -5.57 55.51
C ALA A 35 -32.82 -5.77 54.64
N VAL A 36 -32.45 -4.74 53.87
CA VAL A 36 -31.19 -4.67 53.15
C VAL A 36 -30.06 -4.37 54.14
N LYS A 37 -29.21 -5.36 54.41
CA LYS A 37 -27.88 -5.14 55.00
C LYS A 37 -27.02 -4.42 53.97
N GLN A 38 -26.73 -3.15 54.21
CA GLN A 38 -25.70 -2.41 53.48
C GLN A 38 -24.31 -2.91 53.92
N GLU A 39 -23.60 -3.59 53.03
CA GLU A 39 -22.15 -3.72 53.13
C GLU A 39 -21.51 -2.41 52.66
N GLU A 40 -20.86 -1.69 53.58
CA GLU A 40 -20.03 -0.55 53.27
C GLU A 40 -18.83 -0.98 52.40
N LYS A 41 -18.95 -0.78 51.08
CA LYS A 41 -17.79 -0.79 50.18
C LYS A 41 -16.94 0.45 50.46
N LYS A 42 -15.75 0.23 51.03
CA LYS A 42 -14.62 1.18 51.02
C LYS A 42 -14.50 1.81 49.62
N PRO A 43 -14.31 3.14 49.49
CA PRO A 43 -14.17 3.77 48.19
C PRO A 43 -12.90 3.25 47.52
N SER A 44 -13.07 2.40 46.51
CA SER A 44 -12.01 2.04 45.58
C SER A 44 -11.62 3.30 44.84
N ALA A 45 -10.39 3.77 45.06
CA ALA A 45 -9.80 4.84 44.26
C ALA A 45 -10.02 4.53 42.78
N THR A 46 -10.75 5.39 42.10
CA THR A 46 -10.93 5.34 40.65
C THR A 46 -9.56 5.60 40.04
N PRO A 47 -8.99 4.71 39.21
CA PRO A 47 -7.78 5.05 38.47
C PRO A 47 -8.18 6.13 37.45
N THR A 48 -7.71 7.35 37.68
CA THR A 48 -7.94 8.52 36.82
C THR A 48 -7.05 8.47 35.57
N GLY A 49 -7.04 7.34 34.87
CA GLY A 49 -6.30 7.14 33.63
C GLY A 49 -7.12 6.33 32.62
N PRO A 50 -6.90 6.52 31.31
CA PRO A 50 -7.57 5.71 30.30
C PRO A 50 -7.28 4.23 30.53
N SER A 51 -8.29 3.37 30.39
CA SER A 51 -8.12 1.92 30.49
C SER A 51 -7.01 1.45 29.55
N PRO A 52 -6.13 0.52 30.00
CA PRO A 52 -5.02 0.04 29.19
C PRO A 52 -5.52 -0.52 27.85
N LEU A 53 -4.72 -0.33 26.79
CA LEU A 53 -5.01 -0.90 25.48
C LEU A 53 -5.09 -2.43 25.61
N SER A 54 -6.04 -3.04 24.88
CA SER A 54 -6.11 -4.49 24.79
C SER A 54 -4.92 -5.03 23.98
N GLU A 55 -4.59 -6.32 24.09
CA GLU A 55 -3.44 -6.90 23.36
C GLU A 55 -3.51 -6.68 21.84
N LYS A 56 -4.72 -6.69 21.27
CA LYS A 56 -4.92 -6.37 19.85
C LYS A 56 -4.70 -4.88 19.54
N ASP A 57 -4.99 -3.99 20.47
CA ASP A 57 -4.99 -2.54 20.23
C ASP A 57 -3.63 -1.90 20.57
N ASP A 58 -2.79 -2.57 21.35
CA ASP A 58 -1.48 -2.12 21.83
C ASP A 58 -0.36 -2.31 20.77
N PRO A 59 0.25 -1.23 20.26
CA PRO A 59 1.37 -1.33 19.32
C PRO A 59 2.60 -2.06 19.87
N SER A 60 2.80 -2.11 21.19
CA SER A 60 3.94 -2.83 21.81
C SER A 60 3.85 -4.36 21.62
N LYS A 61 2.68 -4.86 21.20
CA LYS A 61 2.40 -6.27 20.95
C LYS A 61 2.57 -6.68 19.49
N ILE A 62 2.90 -5.75 18.59
CA ILE A 62 3.18 -6.05 17.18
C ILE A 62 4.24 -7.16 17.09
N GLY A 63 3.98 -8.12 16.22
CA GLY A 63 4.79 -9.31 16.00
C GLY A 63 4.57 -10.43 17.02
N LYS A 64 3.95 -10.17 18.17
CA LYS A 64 3.70 -11.14 19.25
C LYS A 64 2.25 -11.61 19.33
N ARG A 65 1.31 -10.76 18.90
CA ARG A 65 -0.12 -11.06 18.88
C ARG A 65 -0.50 -12.07 17.81
N LYS A 66 -1.62 -12.75 18.03
CA LYS A 66 -2.15 -13.75 17.10
C LYS A 66 -3.32 -13.19 16.29
N ILE A 67 -2.98 -12.50 15.21
CA ILE A 67 -3.97 -11.85 14.33
C ILE A 67 -4.73 -12.85 13.42
N ASN A 68 -4.14 -14.01 13.08
CA ASN A 68 -4.68 -14.93 12.08
C ASN A 68 -5.30 -16.22 12.65
N ASN A 69 -5.56 -16.30 13.96
CA ASN A 69 -5.93 -17.55 14.62
C ASN A 69 -7.17 -18.26 14.05
N GLY A 70 -8.13 -17.51 13.48
CA GLY A 70 -9.31 -18.06 12.85
C GLY A 70 -9.07 -18.50 11.39
N SER A 71 -8.40 -17.67 10.61
CA SER A 71 -8.12 -17.90 9.20
C SER A 71 -7.07 -19.00 8.98
N ASP A 72 -6.05 -19.09 9.84
CA ASP A 72 -5.01 -20.12 9.76
C ASP A 72 -5.56 -21.53 9.97
N LYS A 73 -6.54 -21.70 10.86
CA LYS A 73 -7.19 -23.00 11.10
C LYS A 73 -8.09 -23.41 9.96
N LEU A 74 -8.91 -22.49 9.45
CA LEU A 74 -9.82 -22.76 8.33
C LEU A 74 -9.06 -23.01 7.03
N PHE A 75 -8.08 -22.15 6.71
CA PHE A 75 -7.25 -22.28 5.52
C PHE A 75 -6.34 -23.51 5.62
N GLY A 76 -5.73 -23.75 6.79
CA GLY A 76 -4.94 -24.96 7.05
C GLY A 76 -5.75 -26.24 6.90
N TRP A 77 -7.01 -26.26 7.37
CA TRP A 77 -7.92 -27.40 7.20
C TRP A 77 -8.34 -27.62 5.73
N LEU A 78 -8.51 -26.55 4.95
CA LEU A 78 -8.76 -26.61 3.50
C LEU A 78 -7.50 -27.00 2.69
N GLY A 79 -6.41 -27.37 3.36
CA GLY A 79 -5.14 -27.74 2.73
C GLY A 79 -4.35 -26.54 2.21
N GLY A 80 -4.72 -25.33 2.57
CA GLY A 80 -3.96 -24.13 2.27
C GLY A 80 -2.74 -24.01 3.19
N SER A 81 -1.57 -23.80 2.61
CA SER A 81 -0.33 -23.52 3.34
C SER A 81 0.21 -22.15 2.94
N ARG A 82 1.13 -21.63 3.75
CA ARG A 82 1.82 -20.38 3.47
C ARG A 82 2.61 -20.44 2.16
N GLU A 83 3.21 -21.58 1.88
CA GLU A 83 3.93 -21.86 0.65
C GLU A 83 2.99 -21.83 -0.56
N LYS A 84 1.76 -22.37 -0.42
CA LYS A 84 0.73 -22.29 -1.47
C LYS A 84 0.27 -20.85 -1.69
N GLU A 85 0.10 -20.07 -0.63
CA GLU A 85 -0.23 -18.66 -0.73
C GLU A 85 0.85 -17.87 -1.49
N ILE A 86 2.13 -18.11 -1.16
CA ILE A 86 3.28 -17.52 -1.87
C ILE A 86 3.32 -17.95 -3.35
N ALA A 87 3.13 -19.25 -3.62
CA ALA A 87 3.15 -19.78 -4.98
C ALA A 87 2.04 -19.16 -5.84
N LEU A 88 0.83 -19.03 -5.27
CA LEU A 88 -0.29 -18.34 -5.91
C LEU A 88 0.05 -16.87 -6.17
N GLY A 89 0.50 -16.15 -5.14
CA GLY A 89 0.95 -14.77 -5.25
C GLY A 89 1.94 -14.55 -6.39
N ARG A 90 2.91 -15.46 -6.53
CA ARG A 90 3.91 -15.42 -7.59
C ARG A 90 3.30 -15.58 -8.97
N GLN A 91 2.36 -16.51 -9.14
CA GLN A 91 1.67 -16.69 -10.41
C GLN A 91 0.86 -15.44 -10.80
N LEU A 92 0.17 -14.84 -9.83
CA LEU A 92 -0.61 -13.62 -10.04
C LEU A 92 0.29 -12.42 -10.36
N SER A 93 1.40 -12.28 -9.64
CA SER A 93 2.43 -11.27 -9.86
C SER A 93 2.99 -11.31 -11.28
N LEU A 94 3.30 -12.52 -11.79
CA LEU A 94 3.75 -12.68 -13.18
C LEU A 94 2.72 -12.17 -14.20
N GLU A 95 1.43 -12.32 -13.93
CA GLU A 95 0.39 -11.86 -14.85
C GLU A 95 0.17 -10.35 -14.75
N VAL A 96 0.19 -9.79 -13.53
CA VAL A 96 0.18 -8.33 -13.33
C VAL A 96 1.33 -7.68 -14.09
N GLU A 97 2.54 -8.25 -14.01
CA GLU A 97 3.74 -7.70 -14.65
C GLU A 97 3.74 -7.83 -16.17
N LYS A 98 3.05 -8.82 -16.74
CA LYS A 98 2.85 -8.88 -18.20
C LYS A 98 1.90 -7.79 -18.70
N GLN A 99 0.92 -7.41 -17.89
CA GLN A 99 -0.14 -6.46 -18.25
C GLN A 99 0.17 -5.02 -17.83
N SER A 100 1.22 -4.81 -17.05
CA SER A 100 1.56 -3.51 -16.46
C SER A 100 2.96 -3.09 -16.85
N LYS A 101 3.15 -1.80 -17.11
CA LYS A 101 4.49 -1.21 -17.22
C LYS A 101 5.03 -0.92 -15.83
N LEU A 102 6.22 -1.40 -15.51
CA LEU A 102 6.90 -1.07 -14.26
C LEU A 102 7.74 0.20 -14.42
N VAL A 103 7.90 0.94 -13.33
CA VAL A 103 8.92 1.98 -13.22
C VAL A 103 10.27 1.29 -13.04
N GLU A 104 11.26 1.67 -13.85
CA GLU A 104 12.61 1.07 -13.84
C GLU A 104 13.65 1.97 -13.14
N ASP A 105 13.29 3.21 -12.83
CA ASP A 105 14.19 4.17 -12.19
C ASP A 105 14.56 3.71 -10.77
N PRO A 106 15.85 3.47 -10.47
CA PRO A 106 16.29 2.98 -9.16
C PRO A 106 15.98 3.95 -8.02
N MET A 107 16.08 5.26 -8.26
CA MET A 107 15.82 6.27 -7.22
C MET A 107 14.37 6.19 -6.74
N VAL A 108 13.43 5.91 -7.64
CA VAL A 108 12.01 5.76 -7.30
C VAL A 108 11.74 4.38 -6.69
N THR A 109 12.21 3.32 -7.33
CA THR A 109 11.88 1.94 -6.92
C THR A 109 12.51 1.56 -5.59
N GLU A 110 13.77 1.92 -5.34
CA GLU A 110 14.44 1.66 -4.07
C GLU A 110 13.82 2.46 -2.93
N TYR A 111 13.45 3.72 -3.18
CA TYR A 111 12.79 4.57 -2.20
C TYR A 111 11.44 3.98 -1.76
N VAL A 112 10.56 3.67 -2.71
CA VAL A 112 9.24 3.09 -2.39
C VAL A 112 9.39 1.74 -1.69
N ASN A 113 10.34 0.90 -2.14
CA ASN A 113 10.64 -0.34 -1.47
C ASN A 113 11.10 -0.09 -0.02
N ARG A 114 12.01 0.85 0.24
CA ARG A 114 12.49 1.14 1.60
C ARG A 114 11.37 1.62 2.53
N VAL A 115 10.49 2.51 2.07
CA VAL A 115 9.31 2.95 2.85
C VAL A 115 8.45 1.74 3.23
N GLY A 116 8.11 0.90 2.25
CA GLY A 116 7.30 -0.28 2.51
C GLY A 116 7.98 -1.32 3.39
N GLN A 117 9.26 -1.60 3.19
CA GLN A 117 10.02 -2.55 4.02
C GLN A 117 10.15 -2.04 5.46
N ASN A 118 10.28 -0.72 5.68
CA ASN A 118 10.26 -0.15 7.04
C ASN A 118 8.94 -0.47 7.74
N ILE A 119 7.81 -0.35 7.05
CA ILE A 119 6.49 -0.70 7.60
C ILE A 119 6.39 -2.21 7.86
N VAL A 120 6.82 -3.04 6.90
CA VAL A 120 6.81 -4.51 7.03
C VAL A 120 7.61 -4.95 8.27
N LEU A 121 8.79 -4.37 8.50
CA LEU A 121 9.64 -4.65 9.65
C LEU A 121 8.94 -4.34 10.99
N HIS A 122 8.11 -3.30 11.01
CA HIS A 122 7.36 -2.83 12.18
C HIS A 122 5.89 -3.28 12.16
N SER A 123 5.61 -4.44 11.54
CA SER A 123 4.26 -5.00 11.44
C SER A 123 4.18 -6.44 11.96
N ASP A 124 2.97 -7.01 11.98
CA ASP A 124 2.79 -8.43 12.28
C ASP A 124 3.12 -9.34 11.08
N ALA A 125 3.60 -8.77 9.97
CA ALA A 125 3.96 -9.53 8.78
C ALA A 125 4.95 -10.64 9.13
N LYS A 126 4.62 -11.85 8.71
CA LYS A 126 5.52 -13.01 8.83
C LYS A 126 6.11 -13.41 7.47
N LEU A 127 5.68 -12.75 6.38
CA LEU A 127 5.98 -13.10 4.98
C LEU A 127 7.02 -12.09 4.46
N PRO A 128 7.91 -12.49 3.54
CA PRO A 128 8.67 -11.51 2.79
C PRO A 128 7.73 -10.70 1.89
N PHE A 129 8.01 -9.39 1.75
CA PHE A 129 7.31 -8.52 0.81
C PHE A 129 8.19 -8.22 -0.40
N THR A 130 7.62 -8.34 -1.60
CA THR A 130 8.21 -7.88 -2.86
C THR A 130 7.45 -6.66 -3.33
N ILE A 131 8.05 -5.49 -3.21
CA ILE A 131 7.40 -4.21 -3.51
C ILE A 131 7.89 -3.70 -4.86
N LYS A 132 6.95 -3.38 -5.76
CA LYS A 132 7.22 -2.88 -7.11
C LYS A 132 6.38 -1.65 -7.41
N VAL A 133 6.87 -0.81 -8.31
CA VAL A 133 6.16 0.42 -8.71
C VAL A 133 5.62 0.25 -10.13
N ILE A 134 4.32 0.47 -10.30
CA ILE A 134 3.63 0.45 -11.60
C ILE A 134 3.62 1.88 -12.17
N ASP A 135 4.01 2.01 -13.43
CA ASP A 135 3.98 3.24 -14.22
C ASP A 135 2.54 3.50 -14.71
N SER A 136 1.70 3.97 -13.78
CA SER A 136 0.30 4.34 -14.00
C SER A 136 -0.01 5.65 -13.27
N ASP A 137 -0.80 6.52 -13.90
CA ASP A 137 -1.30 7.77 -13.31
C ASP A 137 -2.46 7.55 -12.33
N GLU A 138 -3.02 6.34 -12.29
CA GLU A 138 -4.06 6.01 -11.32
C GLU A 138 -3.49 6.08 -9.90
N VAL A 139 -4.27 6.67 -8.99
CA VAL A 139 -3.95 6.69 -7.56
C VAL A 139 -4.41 5.36 -6.97
N ASN A 140 -3.49 4.41 -6.90
CA ASN A 140 -3.76 3.08 -6.40
C ASN A 140 -2.52 2.42 -5.77
N ALA A 141 -2.79 1.46 -4.90
CA ALA A 141 -1.85 0.45 -4.47
C ALA A 141 -2.65 -0.81 -4.14
N PHE A 142 -2.05 -1.98 -4.30
CA PHE A 142 -2.71 -3.24 -3.96
C PHE A 142 -1.69 -4.31 -3.67
N ALA A 143 -2.03 -5.19 -2.73
CA ALA A 143 -1.21 -6.34 -2.40
C ALA A 143 -1.90 -7.67 -2.77
N LEU A 144 -1.10 -8.59 -3.29
CA LEU A 144 -1.49 -9.96 -3.61
C LEU A 144 -1.13 -10.89 -2.45
N PRO A 145 -1.76 -12.08 -2.37
CA PRO A 145 -1.34 -13.12 -1.44
C PRO A 145 0.16 -13.40 -1.54
N GLY A 146 0.80 -13.78 -0.44
CA GLY A 146 2.24 -14.10 -0.47
C GLY A 146 3.19 -12.91 -0.46
N GLY A 147 2.69 -11.67 -0.29
CA GLY A 147 3.52 -10.48 -0.06
C GLY A 147 3.97 -9.73 -1.33
N PHE A 148 3.35 -9.97 -2.48
CA PHE A 148 3.62 -9.18 -3.69
C PHE A 148 2.80 -7.89 -3.64
N PHE A 149 3.47 -6.75 -3.60
CA PHE A 149 2.85 -5.46 -3.35
C PHE A 149 3.19 -4.46 -4.46
N TYR A 150 2.17 -3.84 -5.04
CA TYR A 150 2.31 -2.89 -6.12
C TYR A 150 1.81 -1.51 -5.70
N VAL A 151 2.63 -0.50 -5.97
CA VAL A 151 2.33 0.92 -5.73
C VAL A 151 2.29 1.62 -7.09
N HIS A 152 1.21 2.33 -7.42
CA HIS A 152 1.18 3.10 -8.66
C HIS A 152 1.95 4.41 -8.49
N ARG A 153 2.62 4.85 -9.55
CA ARG A 153 3.23 6.18 -9.64
C ARG A 153 2.26 7.30 -9.23
N GLY A 154 1.01 7.24 -9.68
CA GLY A 154 -0.02 8.21 -9.36
C GLY A 154 -0.21 8.38 -7.85
N LEU A 155 -0.11 7.30 -7.06
CA LEU A 155 -0.19 7.38 -5.60
C LEU A 155 0.97 8.16 -4.99
N VAL A 156 2.20 7.91 -5.45
CA VAL A 156 3.40 8.63 -4.97
C VAL A 156 3.28 10.14 -5.27
N LEU A 157 2.77 10.49 -6.46
CA LEU A 157 2.58 11.88 -6.86
C LEU A 157 1.40 12.56 -6.13
N ALA A 158 0.38 11.78 -5.73
CA ALA A 158 -0.79 12.29 -5.01
C ALA A 158 -0.56 12.51 -3.51
N ALA A 159 0.39 11.81 -2.89
CA ALA A 159 0.73 12.00 -1.48
C ALA A 159 1.44 13.35 -1.27
N ASP A 160 1.05 14.14 -0.27
CA ASP A 160 1.64 15.45 0.01
C ASP A 160 2.90 15.34 0.87
N ASN A 161 3.04 14.23 1.59
CA ASN A 161 4.19 13.90 2.41
C ASN A 161 4.41 12.37 2.47
N GLU A 162 5.55 11.96 3.02
CA GLU A 162 5.93 10.55 3.11
C GLU A 162 4.96 9.73 3.99
N ALA A 163 4.48 10.29 5.09
CA ALA A 163 3.59 9.61 6.02
C ALA A 163 2.24 9.25 5.39
N GLU A 164 1.73 10.06 4.47
CA GLU A 164 0.52 9.74 3.70
C GLU A 164 0.72 8.56 2.75
N LEU A 165 1.85 8.51 2.04
CA LEU A 165 2.22 7.36 1.20
C LEU A 165 2.38 6.12 2.08
N ALA A 166 3.12 6.24 3.17
CA ALA A 166 3.30 5.18 4.15
C ALA A 166 1.94 4.72 4.71
N GLY A 167 0.99 5.63 4.91
CA GLY A 167 -0.35 5.35 5.41
C GLY A 167 -1.11 4.37 4.53
N VAL A 168 -1.15 4.64 3.22
CA VAL A 168 -1.78 3.72 2.26
C VAL A 168 -1.02 2.39 2.21
N MET A 169 0.30 2.43 2.26
CA MET A 169 1.11 1.20 2.26
C MET A 169 0.88 0.35 3.51
N ALA A 170 0.74 0.96 4.68
CA ALA A 170 0.47 0.28 5.94
C ALA A 170 -0.90 -0.41 5.93
N HIS A 171 -1.91 0.20 5.32
CA HIS A 171 -3.23 -0.38 5.10
C HIS A 171 -3.15 -1.65 4.24
N GLU A 172 -2.46 -1.59 3.10
CA GLU A 172 -2.29 -2.75 2.21
C GLU A 172 -1.47 -3.88 2.87
N ILE A 173 -0.40 -3.53 3.60
CA ILE A 173 0.38 -4.49 4.39
C ILE A 173 -0.49 -5.16 5.46
N ALA A 174 -1.41 -4.41 6.09
CA ALA A 174 -2.36 -4.97 7.04
C ALA A 174 -3.30 -6.01 6.42
N HIS A 175 -3.80 -5.77 5.20
CA HIS A 175 -4.62 -6.75 4.48
C HIS A 175 -3.90 -8.08 4.24
N VAL A 176 -2.63 -8.03 3.81
CA VAL A 176 -1.82 -9.25 3.60
C VAL A 176 -1.54 -9.94 4.93
N THR A 177 -1.18 -9.14 5.93
CA THR A 177 -0.76 -9.64 7.24
C THR A 177 -1.90 -10.33 7.98
N ALA A 178 -3.12 -9.77 7.90
CA ALA A 178 -4.36 -10.36 8.40
C ALA A 178 -4.98 -11.42 7.45
N ARG A 179 -4.35 -11.65 6.28
CA ARG A 179 -4.79 -12.61 5.26
C ARG A 179 -6.23 -12.38 4.80
N HIS A 180 -6.68 -11.12 4.73
CA HIS A 180 -8.06 -10.76 4.37
C HIS A 180 -8.47 -11.30 2.99
N ALA A 181 -7.55 -11.38 2.04
CA ALA A 181 -7.80 -11.99 0.72
C ALA A 181 -8.16 -13.48 0.82
N MET A 182 -7.59 -14.21 1.78
CA MET A 182 -7.87 -15.63 2.04
C MET A 182 -9.10 -15.82 2.93
N GLU A 183 -9.39 -14.88 3.84
CA GLU A 183 -10.60 -14.96 4.68
C GLU A 183 -11.88 -14.72 3.87
N ASN A 184 -11.85 -13.76 2.94
CA ASN A 184 -12.97 -13.49 2.03
C ASN A 184 -13.37 -14.73 1.22
N GLN A 185 -12.43 -15.69 1.05
CA GLN A 185 -12.58 -16.94 0.32
C GLN A 185 -13.16 -18.09 1.18
N GLY A 186 -12.91 -18.12 2.49
CA GLY A 186 -13.29 -19.23 3.39
C GLY A 186 -14.80 -19.47 3.52
N LYS A 187 -15.63 -18.58 2.97
CA LYS A 187 -17.09 -18.72 2.90
C LYS A 187 -17.59 -19.46 1.64
N SER A 188 -16.71 -19.81 0.71
CA SER A 188 -17.04 -20.57 -0.51
C SER A 188 -16.41 -21.97 -0.44
N THR A 189 -17.19 -22.95 -0.02
CA THR A 189 -16.76 -24.35 0.15
C THR A 189 -16.27 -24.97 -1.16
N ALA A 190 -15.12 -25.67 -1.11
CA ALA A 190 -14.54 -26.54 -2.15
C ALA A 190 -14.14 -25.85 -3.48
N ILE A 191 -12.87 -25.45 -3.57
CA ILE A 191 -12.34 -24.72 -4.73
C ILE A 191 -11.00 -25.35 -5.15
N ASN A 192 -10.97 -26.00 -6.32
CA ASN A 192 -9.75 -26.40 -7.00
C ASN A 192 -8.90 -25.16 -7.36
N TYR A 193 -7.57 -25.30 -7.48
CA TYR A 193 -6.61 -24.22 -7.76
C TYR A 193 -7.03 -23.22 -8.86
N GLY A 194 -7.70 -23.67 -9.91
CA GLY A 194 -8.23 -22.79 -10.95
C GLY A 194 -9.32 -21.85 -10.43
N ALA A 195 -10.27 -22.36 -9.65
CA ALA A 195 -11.35 -21.58 -9.07
C ALA A 195 -10.83 -20.56 -8.04
N LEU A 196 -9.68 -20.81 -7.40
CA LEU A 196 -9.03 -19.86 -6.49
C LEU A 196 -8.62 -18.56 -7.20
N ILE A 197 -8.13 -18.67 -8.44
CA ILE A 197 -7.78 -17.52 -9.28
C ILE A 197 -9.05 -16.73 -9.67
N GLY A 198 -10.12 -17.40 -10.11
CA GLY A 198 -11.38 -16.71 -10.45
C GLY A 198 -12.08 -16.06 -9.26
N ILE A 199 -11.86 -16.62 -8.05
CA ILE A 199 -12.55 -16.21 -6.82
C ILE A 199 -11.81 -15.08 -6.09
N ILE A 200 -10.48 -15.01 -6.21
CA ILE A 200 -9.73 -13.81 -5.79
C ILE A 200 -10.14 -12.60 -6.63
N PHE A 201 -10.49 -12.81 -7.90
CA PHE A 201 -10.74 -11.76 -8.89
C PHE A 201 -12.22 -11.54 -9.26
N GLY A 202 -13.16 -12.09 -8.48
CA GLY A 202 -14.58 -11.72 -8.57
C GLY A 202 -15.38 -12.26 -9.77
N GLY A 203 -15.21 -13.52 -10.18
CA GLY A 203 -16.18 -14.15 -11.12
C GLY A 203 -15.80 -15.54 -11.65
N PRO A 204 -16.66 -16.19 -12.49
CA PRO A 204 -16.45 -17.50 -13.14
C PRO A 204 -15.37 -17.45 -14.25
N ILE A 205 -14.27 -16.77 -13.95
CA ILE A 205 -13.28 -16.26 -14.87
C ILE A 205 -12.05 -17.19 -14.85
N VAL A 206 -12.27 -18.48 -15.12
CA VAL A 206 -11.17 -19.48 -14.99
C VAL A 206 -10.96 -20.32 -16.24
N SER A 207 -11.94 -20.48 -17.13
CA SER A 207 -11.66 -21.12 -18.42
C SER A 207 -11.21 -20.12 -19.49
N GLY A 208 -11.72 -18.89 -19.51
CA GLY A 208 -11.50 -17.93 -20.61
C GLY A 208 -10.48 -16.80 -20.38
N VAL A 209 -10.09 -16.50 -19.14
CA VAL A 209 -9.29 -15.29 -18.84
C VAL A 209 -7.80 -15.51 -18.71
N LEU A 210 -7.35 -16.70 -18.30
CA LEU A 210 -5.96 -17.08 -18.53
C LEU A 210 -5.63 -17.19 -20.03
N GLN A 211 -6.64 -17.37 -20.89
CA GLN A 211 -6.46 -17.46 -22.34
C GLN A 211 -6.42 -16.09 -23.04
N ASN A 212 -6.95 -15.02 -22.42
CA ASN A 212 -7.11 -13.71 -23.07
C ASN A 212 -6.29 -12.57 -22.43
N GLY A 213 -5.46 -12.83 -21.42
CA GLY A 213 -4.40 -11.91 -20.95
C GLY A 213 -4.85 -10.53 -20.44
N GLY A 214 -6.14 -10.33 -20.10
CA GLY A 214 -6.65 -9.02 -19.62
C GLY A 214 -7.61 -9.07 -18.43
N GLY A 215 -7.98 -10.26 -17.93
CA GLY A 215 -9.01 -10.37 -16.89
C GLY A 215 -8.52 -10.29 -15.44
N ILE A 216 -7.21 -10.41 -15.19
CA ILE A 216 -6.67 -10.36 -13.81
C ILE A 216 -6.70 -8.95 -13.24
N LEU A 217 -6.21 -7.94 -13.99
CA LEU A 217 -6.28 -6.54 -13.55
C LEU A 217 -7.73 -6.07 -13.35
N ALA A 218 -8.65 -6.47 -14.24
CA ALA A 218 -10.07 -6.16 -14.11
C ALA A 218 -10.71 -6.78 -12.86
N GLY A 219 -10.28 -7.98 -12.48
CA GLY A 219 -10.79 -8.63 -11.29
C GLY A 219 -10.18 -8.12 -9.98
N LEU A 220 -8.88 -7.77 -9.98
CA LEU A 220 -8.26 -7.00 -8.88
C LEU A 220 -9.03 -5.71 -8.62
N ALA A 221 -9.42 -5.04 -9.71
CA ALA A 221 -10.21 -3.83 -9.71
C ALA A 221 -11.64 -4.00 -9.14
N GLY A 222 -12.16 -5.24 -9.09
CA GLY A 222 -13.47 -5.57 -8.53
C GLY A 222 -13.42 -6.09 -7.09
N MET A 223 -12.23 -6.34 -6.54
CA MET A 223 -12.09 -6.85 -5.18
C MET A 223 -12.61 -5.85 -4.16
N LYS A 224 -13.43 -6.34 -3.22
CA LYS A 224 -13.92 -5.59 -2.07
C LYS A 224 -13.77 -6.45 -0.83
N PHE A 225 -13.22 -5.87 0.21
CA PHE A 225 -13.18 -6.53 1.51
C PHE A 225 -14.44 -6.23 2.32
N SER A 226 -14.72 -7.08 3.30
CA SER A 226 -15.81 -6.83 4.24
C SER A 226 -15.50 -5.58 5.08
N ARG A 227 -16.55 -4.91 5.59
CA ARG A 227 -16.37 -3.76 6.50
C ARG A 227 -15.53 -4.09 7.72
N ASN A 228 -15.63 -5.32 8.25
CA ASN A 228 -14.81 -5.75 9.38
C ASN A 228 -13.33 -5.89 9.02
N ALA A 229 -13.03 -6.42 7.82
CA ALA A 229 -11.66 -6.52 7.32
C ALA A 229 -11.05 -5.13 7.07
N GLU A 230 -11.85 -4.19 6.54
CA GLU A 230 -11.42 -2.80 6.38
C GLU A 230 -11.13 -2.11 7.72
N ILE A 231 -12.01 -2.25 8.72
CA ILE A 231 -11.80 -1.72 10.09
C ILE A 231 -10.57 -2.35 10.74
N GLU A 232 -10.36 -3.66 10.55
CA GLU A 232 -9.17 -4.34 11.05
C GLU A 232 -7.90 -3.85 10.35
N ALA A 233 -7.94 -3.67 9.03
CA ALA A 233 -6.82 -3.15 8.26
C ALA A 233 -6.47 -1.72 8.69
N ASP A 234 -7.45 -0.84 8.91
CA ASP A 234 -7.24 0.51 9.45
C ASP A 234 -6.57 0.47 10.83
N ARG A 235 -7.10 -0.36 11.72
CA ARG A 235 -6.62 -0.54 13.09
C ARG A 235 -5.18 -0.99 13.12
N LEU A 236 -4.83 -2.00 12.32
CA LEU A 236 -3.47 -2.50 12.17
C LEU A 236 -2.57 -1.46 11.48
N GLY A 237 -3.06 -0.80 10.44
CA GLY A 237 -2.33 0.20 9.66
C GLY A 237 -1.84 1.36 10.51
N VAL A 238 -2.71 1.97 11.34
CA VAL A 238 -2.29 3.07 12.24
C VAL A 238 -1.28 2.61 13.28
N GLN A 239 -1.36 1.35 13.74
CA GLN A 239 -0.39 0.80 14.68
C GLN A 239 0.96 0.54 14.01
N TYR A 240 0.98 0.12 12.75
CA TYR A 240 2.21 -0.08 11.97
C TYR A 240 2.88 1.25 11.65
N LEU A 241 2.12 2.29 11.31
CA LEU A 241 2.66 3.65 11.16
C LEU A 241 3.31 4.14 12.44
N TYR A 242 2.58 4.04 13.55
CA TYR A 242 3.10 4.41 14.87
C TYR A 242 4.38 3.63 15.19
N ALA A 243 4.40 2.31 14.98
CA ALA A 243 5.56 1.49 15.24
C ALA A 243 6.76 1.84 14.34
N ALA A 244 6.50 2.16 13.06
CA ALA A 244 7.51 2.58 12.09
C ALA A 244 8.00 4.03 12.28
N GLY A 245 7.38 4.80 13.18
CA GLY A 245 7.77 6.18 13.50
C GLY A 245 7.02 7.27 12.73
N TYR A 246 6.11 6.92 11.83
CA TYR A 246 5.29 7.89 11.11
C TYR A 246 4.15 8.42 11.97
N ASP A 247 3.60 9.57 11.57
CA ASP A 247 2.35 10.06 12.16
C ASP A 247 1.20 9.08 11.82
N PRO A 248 0.61 8.42 12.83
CA PRO A 248 -0.47 7.47 12.59
C PRO A 248 -1.78 8.13 12.11
N GLN A 249 -1.90 9.46 12.17
CA GLN A 249 -3.04 10.19 11.59
C GLN A 249 -2.91 10.37 10.07
N ALA A 250 -1.71 10.26 9.50
CA ALA A 250 -1.46 10.54 8.09
C ALA A 250 -2.26 9.65 7.13
N MET A 251 -2.58 8.41 7.53
CA MET A 251 -3.48 7.53 6.76
C MET A 251 -4.88 8.12 6.64
N SER A 252 -5.42 8.68 7.73
CA SER A 252 -6.73 9.33 7.73
C SER A 252 -6.70 10.59 6.85
N THR A 253 -5.65 11.41 6.99
CA THR A 253 -5.44 12.61 6.16
C THR A 253 -5.40 12.27 4.67
N MET A 254 -4.66 11.22 4.30
CA MET A 254 -4.58 10.76 2.91
C MET A 254 -5.94 10.32 2.38
N PHE A 255 -6.66 9.47 3.12
CA PHE A 255 -7.99 9.02 2.68
C PHE A 255 -9.00 10.17 2.58
N GLU A 256 -9.00 11.13 3.51
CA GLU A 256 -9.86 12.31 3.40
C GLU A 256 -9.54 13.15 2.16
N LYS A 257 -8.25 13.37 1.88
CA LYS A 257 -7.81 14.08 0.68
C LYS A 257 -8.33 13.40 -0.57
N LEU A 258 -8.08 12.10 -0.71
CA LEU A 258 -8.53 11.31 -1.85
C LEU A 258 -10.07 11.30 -1.97
N ALA A 259 -10.81 11.19 -0.86
CA ALA A 259 -12.26 11.31 -0.86
C ALA A 259 -12.72 12.68 -1.38
N SER A 260 -12.04 13.76 -0.98
CA SER A 260 -12.34 15.11 -1.46
C SER A 260 -12.06 15.27 -2.96
N GLN A 261 -10.98 14.68 -3.46
CA GLN A 261 -10.62 14.72 -4.88
C GLN A 261 -11.65 13.95 -5.72
N ASN A 262 -12.08 12.77 -5.26
CA ASN A 262 -13.12 11.99 -5.92
C ASN A 262 -14.48 12.71 -5.98
N LYS A 263 -14.83 13.48 -4.93
CA LYS A 263 -16.05 14.32 -4.94
C LYS A 263 -15.95 15.46 -5.97
N LYS A 264 -14.78 16.10 -6.10
CA LYS A 264 -14.56 17.22 -7.02
C LYS A 264 -14.53 16.78 -8.49
N LYS A 265 -13.97 15.60 -8.76
CA LYS A 265 -13.94 15.00 -10.10
C LYS A 265 -14.37 13.54 -10.01
N PRO A 266 -15.70 13.26 -9.98
CA PRO A 266 -16.21 11.90 -9.98
C PRO A 266 -15.67 11.15 -11.19
N GLY A 267 -14.98 10.03 -10.98
CA GLY A 267 -14.36 9.25 -12.05
C GLY A 267 -12.92 9.63 -12.39
N ALA A 268 -12.30 10.60 -11.68
CA ALA A 268 -10.85 10.79 -11.70
C ALA A 268 -10.14 9.66 -10.94
N LEU A 269 -10.20 8.44 -11.50
CA LEU A 269 -9.26 7.32 -11.36
C LEU A 269 -8.71 6.98 -9.95
N LEU A 270 -9.49 7.20 -8.89
CA LEU A 270 -9.16 6.72 -7.54
C LEU A 270 -9.61 5.27 -7.39
N LYS A 271 -8.83 4.36 -7.97
CA LYS A 271 -9.11 2.93 -7.90
C LYS A 271 -9.08 2.41 -6.46
N LEU A 272 -8.24 3.00 -5.62
CA LEU A 272 -8.15 2.75 -4.19
C LEU A 272 -9.51 2.87 -3.47
N PHE A 273 -10.33 3.88 -3.81
CA PHE A 273 -11.66 4.07 -3.20
C PHE A 273 -12.72 3.07 -3.68
N SER A 274 -12.51 2.48 -4.85
CA SER A 274 -13.43 1.48 -5.40
C SER A 274 -13.28 0.13 -4.68
N THR A 275 -12.06 -0.22 -4.30
CA THR A 275 -11.71 -1.45 -3.60
C THR A 275 -11.77 -1.29 -2.08
N HIS A 276 -11.47 -0.08 -1.56
CA HIS A 276 -11.50 0.28 -0.13
C HIS A 276 -12.38 1.51 0.13
N PRO A 277 -13.71 1.37 0.20
CA PRO A 277 -14.59 2.49 0.48
C PRO A 277 -14.35 3.05 1.89
N GLN A 278 -13.87 4.30 1.99
CA GLN A 278 -13.69 4.95 3.29
C GLN A 278 -15.01 5.50 3.84
N SER A 279 -15.20 5.39 5.16
CA SER A 279 -16.34 5.95 5.88
C SER A 279 -15.89 6.86 7.02
N VAL A 280 -16.78 7.75 7.46
CA VAL A 280 -16.56 8.60 8.65
C VAL A 280 -16.29 7.74 9.89
N GLU A 281 -17.04 6.65 10.04
CA GLU A 281 -16.85 5.71 11.16
C GLU A 281 -15.45 5.08 11.17
N ARG A 282 -14.94 4.64 10.01
CA ARG A 282 -13.60 4.04 9.90
C ARG A 282 -12.53 5.02 10.35
N ARG A 283 -12.58 6.25 9.81
CA ARG A 283 -11.69 7.35 10.21
C ARG A 283 -11.76 7.61 11.71
N ASP A 284 -12.97 7.81 12.25
CA ASP A 284 -13.16 8.16 13.65
C ASP A 284 -12.67 7.04 14.57
N GLY A 285 -12.85 5.77 14.15
CA GLY A 285 -12.29 4.61 14.83
C GLY A 285 -10.76 4.61 14.86
N SER A 286 -10.10 4.92 13.73
CA SER A 286 -8.65 5.08 13.66
C SER A 286 -8.15 6.19 14.58
N LEU A 287 -8.76 7.38 14.51
CA LEU A 287 -8.37 8.54 15.32
C LEU A 287 -8.58 8.30 16.82
N ALA A 288 -9.69 7.65 17.19
CA ALA A 288 -9.97 7.28 18.58
C ALA A 288 -8.95 6.26 19.13
N LEU A 289 -8.44 5.36 18.29
CA LEU A 289 -7.36 4.46 18.67
C LEU A 289 -6.02 5.22 18.80
N VAL A 290 -5.69 6.06 17.83
CA VAL A 290 -4.45 6.86 17.83
C VAL A 290 -4.35 7.73 19.07
N ALA A 291 -5.44 8.35 19.50
CA ALA A 291 -5.49 9.17 20.72
C ALA A 291 -5.15 8.40 22.02
N ARG A 292 -5.09 7.06 21.96
CA ARG A 292 -4.72 6.20 23.10
C ARG A 292 -3.30 5.64 23.01
N PHE A 293 -2.57 5.91 21.93
CA PHE A 293 -1.18 5.51 21.83
C PHE A 293 -0.32 6.29 22.82
N PRO A 294 0.80 5.71 23.30
CA PRO A 294 1.75 6.47 24.09
C PRO A 294 2.21 7.69 23.30
N GLU A 295 2.26 8.84 23.99
CA GLU A 295 2.76 10.08 23.39
C GLU A 295 4.21 9.89 22.92
N ARG A 296 4.52 10.47 21.77
CA ARG A 296 5.88 10.61 21.26
C ARG A 296 6.19 12.08 21.07
N GLU A 297 7.44 12.44 21.30
CA GLU A 297 7.91 13.82 21.09
C GLU A 297 7.77 14.22 19.62
N GLU A 298 8.10 13.32 18.70
CA GLU A 298 8.09 13.59 17.27
C GLU A 298 7.59 12.39 16.45
N TYR A 299 6.96 12.70 15.31
CA TYR A 299 6.56 11.76 14.28
C TYR A 299 7.17 12.16 12.94
N VAL A 300 7.53 11.16 12.13
CA VAL A 300 7.93 11.39 10.74
C VAL A 300 6.69 11.75 9.93
N MET A 301 6.65 12.98 9.43
CA MET A 301 5.63 13.47 8.49
C MET A 301 6.12 13.36 7.04
N SER A 302 7.26 13.97 6.74
CA SER A 302 7.91 13.92 5.43
C SER A 302 9.41 13.85 5.59
N THR A 303 10.12 13.41 4.55
CA THR A 303 11.57 13.50 4.49
C THR A 303 12.00 14.33 3.28
N SER A 304 13.21 14.89 3.34
CA SER A 304 13.80 15.55 2.17
C SER A 304 13.97 14.60 0.99
N GLU A 305 14.08 13.29 1.25
CA GLU A 305 14.20 12.29 0.21
C GLU A 305 12.88 12.07 -0.53
N PHE A 306 11.75 12.01 0.19
CA PHE A 306 10.43 11.96 -0.43
C PHE A 306 10.24 13.07 -1.46
N GLU A 307 10.54 14.32 -1.08
CA GLU A 307 10.38 15.47 -1.99
C GLU A 307 11.29 15.38 -3.21
N ARG A 308 12.55 14.92 -3.02
CA ARG A 308 13.47 14.70 -4.15
C ARG A 308 12.96 13.62 -5.10
N VAL A 309 12.48 12.49 -4.57
CA VAL A 309 11.96 11.37 -5.36
C VAL A 309 10.67 11.75 -6.07
N LYS A 310 9.74 12.41 -5.38
CA LYS A 310 8.49 12.92 -5.96
C LYS A 310 8.76 13.94 -7.08
N GLY A 311 9.67 14.88 -6.85
CA GLY A 311 10.08 15.86 -7.86
C GLY A 311 10.75 15.20 -9.08
N HIS A 312 11.61 14.20 -8.85
CA HIS A 312 12.23 13.40 -9.92
C HIS A 312 11.20 12.63 -10.73
N LEU A 313 10.30 11.91 -10.05
CA LEU A 313 9.22 11.14 -10.66
C LEU A 313 8.27 12.03 -11.48
N SER A 314 7.97 13.23 -11.00
CA SER A 314 7.18 14.22 -11.75
C SER A 314 7.88 14.67 -13.03
N ARG A 315 9.19 14.96 -12.99
CA ARG A 315 9.97 15.30 -14.19
C ARG A 315 10.03 14.17 -15.20
N LEU A 316 10.27 12.93 -14.75
CA LEU A 316 10.24 11.74 -15.62
C LEU A 316 8.88 11.59 -16.30
N THR A 317 7.81 11.84 -15.55
CA THR A 317 6.43 11.78 -16.05
C THR A 317 6.16 12.83 -17.12
N ASN A 318 6.53 14.08 -16.86
CA ASN A 318 6.34 15.20 -17.78
C ASN A 318 7.19 15.05 -19.05
N ALA A 319 8.46 14.64 -18.90
CA ALA A 319 9.35 14.38 -20.02
C ALA A 319 8.81 13.27 -20.93
N LYS A 320 8.30 12.17 -20.33
CA LYS A 320 7.66 11.08 -21.08
C LYS A 320 6.36 11.53 -21.77
N ALA A 321 5.63 12.47 -21.18
CA ALA A 321 4.43 13.05 -21.77
C ALA A 321 4.73 14.11 -22.85
N GLY A 322 6.01 14.41 -23.13
CA GLY A 322 6.41 15.46 -24.08
C GLY A 322 6.05 16.88 -23.61
N ILE A 323 5.77 17.05 -22.32
CA ILE A 323 5.46 18.34 -21.71
C ILE A 323 6.80 18.97 -21.30
N SER A 324 7.39 19.81 -22.16
CA SER A 324 8.43 20.75 -21.72
C SER A 324 7.77 21.78 -20.81
N VAL A 325 7.98 21.63 -19.51
CA VAL A 325 7.65 22.68 -18.56
C VAL A 325 8.84 23.63 -18.51
N ASP A 326 8.74 24.74 -19.23
CA ASP A 326 9.65 25.87 -19.07
C ASP A 326 9.38 26.51 -17.71
N PHE A 327 10.10 26.03 -16.68
CA PHE A 327 10.16 26.71 -15.39
C PHE A 327 11.15 27.87 -15.46
N ASP A 328 10.75 28.93 -16.16
CA ASP A 328 11.42 30.24 -16.09
C ASP A 328 10.63 31.18 -15.16
N GLU A 329 10.56 30.86 -13.86
CA GLU A 329 10.27 31.88 -12.83
C GLU A 329 10.64 31.41 -11.41
N ALA A 330 11.94 31.39 -11.11
CA ALA A 330 12.53 31.66 -9.78
C ALA A 330 14.06 31.46 -9.82
N GLY A 331 14.77 32.49 -10.31
CA GLY A 331 15.95 33.04 -9.64
C GLY A 331 17.11 32.17 -9.14
N ASP A 332 17.55 31.12 -9.85
CA ASP A 332 18.90 30.58 -9.66
C ASP A 332 19.66 30.45 -10.99
N PRO A 333 20.84 31.09 -11.15
CA PRO A 333 21.54 31.09 -12.42
C PRO A 333 22.11 29.70 -12.72
N LYS A 334 21.71 29.12 -13.85
CA LYS A 334 22.39 27.97 -14.47
C LYS A 334 23.90 28.27 -14.51
N PRO A 335 24.79 27.33 -14.12
CA PRO A 335 26.23 27.57 -14.18
C PRO A 335 26.67 27.69 -15.64
N THR A 336 26.73 28.92 -16.14
CA THR A 336 27.32 29.22 -17.45
C THR A 336 28.82 29.38 -17.29
N LEU A 337 29.60 28.54 -17.96
CA LEU A 337 31.04 28.69 -18.05
C LEU A 337 31.35 29.99 -18.80
N LYS A 338 31.80 31.01 -18.06
CA LYS A 338 32.25 32.28 -18.64
C LYS A 338 33.59 32.04 -19.34
N ARG A 339 33.57 31.91 -20.66
CA ARG A 339 34.79 31.88 -21.48
C ARG A 339 35.45 33.24 -21.38
N ARG A 340 36.65 33.30 -20.79
CA ARG A 340 37.48 34.50 -20.75
C ARG A 340 37.94 34.81 -22.18
N GLN A 341 37.29 35.76 -22.83
CA GLN A 341 37.84 36.41 -24.03
C GLN A 341 39.07 37.22 -23.58
N PRO A 342 40.24 37.07 -24.22
CA PRO A 342 41.34 38.01 -24.01
C PRO A 342 40.93 39.37 -24.59
N GLU A 343 41.09 40.44 -23.82
CA GLU A 343 40.89 41.81 -24.30
C GLU A 343 41.82 42.06 -25.51
N SER A 344 41.24 42.27 -26.68
CA SER A 344 41.88 42.97 -27.77
C SER A 344 41.63 44.46 -27.56
N THR A 345 42.68 45.22 -27.28
CA THR A 345 42.67 46.68 -27.39
C THR A 345 42.43 47.05 -28.85
N ASP A 346 41.27 47.66 -29.13
CA ASP A 346 40.93 48.22 -30.44
C ASP A 346 41.77 49.45 -30.75
N GLY A 347 42.11 49.57 -32.04
CA GLY A 347 42.64 50.77 -32.66
C GLY A 347 42.62 50.66 -34.19
N ALA A 348 41.52 51.15 -34.77
CA ALA A 348 41.40 51.72 -36.12
C ALA A 348 41.12 50.80 -37.34
N ASP A 349 39.89 50.97 -37.84
CA ASP A 349 39.50 51.27 -39.23
C ASP A 349 39.30 50.17 -40.30
N ALA A 350 38.18 50.38 -41.01
CA ALA A 350 37.84 50.05 -42.41
C ALA A 350 36.96 48.81 -42.71
N GLU A 351 35.73 49.14 -43.14
CA GLU A 351 34.92 48.59 -44.24
C GLU A 351 35.08 47.13 -44.70
N GLY A 352 33.95 46.44 -44.90
CA GLY A 352 33.85 45.39 -45.92
C GLY A 352 32.94 44.21 -45.60
N THR A 353 31.89 44.07 -46.41
CA THR A 353 30.94 42.95 -46.52
C THR A 353 31.57 41.55 -46.68
N SER A 354 30.95 40.52 -46.09
CA SER A 354 30.44 39.30 -46.76
C SER A 354 30.52 38.02 -45.90
N SER A 355 29.55 37.14 -46.15
CA SER A 355 29.35 35.81 -45.56
C SER A 355 30.44 34.80 -45.88
N SER A 356 30.74 33.89 -44.94
CA SER A 356 30.88 32.46 -45.26
C SER A 356 30.91 31.60 -44.00
N ASP A 357 29.95 30.69 -43.90
CA ASP A 357 29.87 29.60 -42.94
C ASP A 357 30.78 28.45 -43.43
N ALA A 358 31.91 28.21 -42.73
CA ALA A 358 32.78 27.06 -43.00
C ALA A 358 33.51 26.62 -41.72
N PRO A 359 33.54 25.32 -41.38
CA PRO A 359 34.22 24.82 -40.18
C PRO A 359 35.75 24.82 -40.37
N PRO A 360 36.53 25.10 -39.29
CA PRO A 360 37.97 25.31 -39.40
C PRO A 360 38.74 23.99 -39.60
N LYS A 361 39.72 24.00 -40.50
CA LYS A 361 40.69 22.90 -40.71
C LYS A 361 41.88 23.05 -39.77
N LEU A 362 42.20 22.01 -39.01
CA LEU A 362 43.38 21.94 -38.15
C LEU A 362 44.66 21.76 -38.98
N LYS A 363 45.64 22.67 -38.81
CA LYS A 363 47.01 22.49 -39.33
C LYS A 363 47.87 21.78 -38.29
N ARG A 364 48.52 20.69 -38.71
CA ARG A 364 49.55 19.96 -37.95
C ARG A 364 50.80 20.83 -37.85
N ARG A 365 51.42 20.93 -36.67
CA ARG A 365 52.68 21.65 -36.45
C ARG A 365 53.85 20.66 -36.52
N ASP A 366 54.82 20.98 -37.37
CA ASP A 366 56.07 20.23 -37.56
C ASP A 366 57.05 20.48 -36.40
N GLU A 367 57.77 19.43 -35.98
CA GLU A 367 58.93 19.52 -35.08
C GLU A 367 60.18 20.01 -35.83
N PRO A 368 61.14 20.62 -35.11
CA PRO A 368 62.53 20.48 -35.50
C PRO A 368 63.45 19.97 -34.37
N THR A 369 64.33 19.08 -34.81
CA THR A 369 65.40 18.34 -34.14
C THR A 369 66.64 19.20 -33.82
N THR A 370 67.20 18.97 -32.63
CA THR A 370 68.64 18.92 -32.20
C THR A 370 69.69 19.92 -32.70
N SER A 371 70.42 20.52 -31.74
CA SER A 371 71.89 20.61 -31.77
C SER A 371 72.49 20.72 -30.35
N GLN A 372 73.59 20.01 -30.09
CA GLN A 372 74.45 19.92 -28.89
C GLN A 372 75.85 20.54 -29.21
N PRO A 373 76.89 20.55 -28.34
CA PRO A 373 77.04 20.98 -26.93
C PRO A 373 78.36 21.80 -26.66
N SER A 374 78.71 22.04 -25.36
CA SER A 374 80.06 22.19 -24.72
C SER A 374 80.38 23.56 -24.06
N PRO A 375 81.38 23.69 -23.15
CA PRO A 375 81.64 22.95 -21.89
C PRO A 375 81.94 23.87 -20.65
N THR A 376 82.17 23.20 -19.50
CA THR A 376 82.48 23.52 -18.06
C THR A 376 83.45 24.71 -17.73
N PRO A 377 83.62 25.19 -16.45
CA PRO A 377 84.22 24.42 -15.32
C PRO A 377 83.76 24.70 -13.86
N GLN A 378 83.87 23.62 -13.07
CA GLN A 378 84.38 23.44 -11.69
C GLN A 378 84.02 24.40 -10.53
N SER A 379 83.45 23.82 -9.46
CA SER A 379 84.16 23.49 -8.19
C SER A 379 83.35 22.50 -7.36
#